data_AF-A0A941FKU9-F1
#
_entry.id   AF-A0A941FKU9-F1
#
_cell.length_a   1.000
_cell.length_b   1.000
_cell.length_c   1.000
_cell.angle_alpha   90.00
_cell.angle_beta   90.00
_cell.angle_gamma   90.00
#
_symmetry.space_group_name_H-M   'P 1'
#
loop_
_entity.id
_entity.type
_entity.pdbx_description
1 polymer ?
#
loop_
_entity_poly.entity_id
_entity_poly.type
_entity_poly.pdbx_seq_one_letter_code
_entity_poly.pdbx_strand_id
1 'polypeptide(L)'
;MIEHKSVVNLVLNSEILEINENNRVAQFSNPCFDAATFEIWGALLNGATLFLMPNEFTSFDDWKEAISIGKVDVAFLRQVFSMQW
;
A
#
# COMPACT_ATOMS: atom_id res chain seq x y z
N MET A 1 11.40 -9.65 -17.22
CA MET A 1 10.13 -10.22 -16.72
C MET A 1 10.34 -10.58 -15.25
N ILE A 2 9.36 -10.35 -14.38
CA ILE A 2 9.43 -10.72 -12.96
C ILE A 2 8.59 -11.98 -12.74
N GLU A 3 9.15 -12.96 -12.05
CA GLU A 3 8.49 -14.24 -11.78
C GLU A 3 7.52 -14.14 -10.60
N HIS A 4 6.47 -14.96 -10.61
CA HIS A 4 5.49 -15.03 -9.51
C HIS A 4 6.16 -15.30 -8.15
N LYS A 5 7.18 -16.16 -8.11
CA LYS A 5 7.96 -16.46 -6.90
C LYS A 5 8.59 -15.20 -6.28
N SER A 6 9.03 -14.25 -7.11
CA SER A 6 9.61 -13.00 -6.62
C SER A 6 8.59 -12.15 -5.88
N VAL A 7 7.34 -12.10 -6.37
CA VAL A 7 6.24 -11.39 -5.69
C VAL A 7 5.87 -12.08 -4.38
N VAL A 8 5.75 -13.41 -4.38
CA VAL A 8 5.47 -14.18 -3.16
C VAL A 8 6.56 -13.96 -2.11
N ASN A 9 7.83 -14.00 -2.52
CA ASN A 9 8.94 -13.78 -1.59
C ASN A 9 8.97 -12.36 -1.03
N LEU A 10 8.58 -11.36 -1.83
CA LEU A 10 8.49 -9.97 -1.39
C LEU A 10 7.47 -9.80 -0.26
N VAL A 11 6.31 -10.46 -0.34
CA VAL A 11 5.16 -10.15 0.53
C VAL A 11 4.91 -11.15 1.66
N LEU A 12 5.38 -12.40 1.54
CA LEU A 12 5.21 -13.42 2.58
C LEU A 12 6.45 -13.65 3.44
N ASN A 13 7.64 -13.28 2.94
CA ASN A 13 8.91 -13.51 3.63
C ASN A 13 9.58 -12.18 4.04
N SER A 14 8.78 -11.16 4.37
CA SER A 14 9.28 -9.87 4.82
C SER A 14 9.60 -9.91 6.32
N GLU A 15 10.85 -9.60 6.68
CA GLU A 15 11.25 -9.44 8.09
C GLU A 15 11.01 -8.00 8.63
N ILE A 16 10.62 -7.08 7.75
CA ILE A 16 10.59 -5.63 8.04
C ILE A 16 9.18 -5.14 8.38
N LEU A 17 8.16 -5.82 7.87
CA LEU A 17 6.77 -5.46 8.08
C LEU A 17 5.91 -6.71 8.14
N GLU A 18 5.20 -6.88 9.25
CA GLU A 18 4.21 -7.93 9.45
C GLU A 18 2.83 -7.41 9.05
N ILE A 19 2.24 -8.05 8.04
CA ILE A 19 0.85 -7.81 7.62
C ILE A 19 0.07 -9.08 7.96
N ASN A 20 -1.11 -8.93 8.56
CA ASN A 20 -2.03 -10.03 8.89
C ASN A 20 -3.48 -9.65 8.56
N GLU A 21 -4.40 -10.57 8.81
CA GLU A 21 -5.82 -10.45 8.45
C GLU A 21 -6.55 -9.27 9.10
N ASN A 22 -6.01 -8.71 10.17
CA ASN A 22 -6.60 -7.57 10.86
C ASN A 22 -6.17 -6.22 10.25
N ASN A 23 -5.19 -6.22 9.34
CA ASN A 23 -4.70 -4.99 8.72
C ASN A 23 -5.55 -4.57 7.52
N ARG A 24 -5.57 -3.26 7.28
CA ARG A 24 -6.08 -2.63 6.05
C ARG A 24 -4.93 -1.92 5.34
N VAL A 25 -4.58 -2.41 4.16
CA VAL A 25 -3.48 -1.88 3.34
C VAL A 25 -4.05 -0.92 2.32
N ALA A 26 -3.51 0.30 2.24
CA ALA A 26 -3.90 1.27 1.23
C ALA A 26 -3.34 0.92 -0.15
N GLN A 27 -4.23 0.92 -1.15
CA GLN A 27 -3.89 0.88 -2.56
C GLN A 27 -4.10 2.28 -3.13
N PHE A 28 -3.02 2.96 -3.50
CA PHE A 28 -3.05 4.30 -4.10
C PHE A 28 -1.96 4.52 -5.13
N SER A 29 -0.96 3.63 -5.19
CA SER A 29 0.03 3.67 -6.25
C SER A 29 -0.63 3.36 -7.59
N ASN A 30 -0.16 4.02 -8.64
CA ASN A 30 -0.58 3.71 -9.99
C ASN A 30 -0.22 2.23 -10.32
N PRO A 31 -1.19 1.39 -10.77
CA PRO A 31 -0.97 -0.04 -11.05
C PRO A 31 0.14 -0.36 -12.06
N CYS A 32 0.56 0.62 -12.87
CA CYS A 32 1.67 0.47 -13.80
C CYS A 32 3.05 0.52 -13.12
N PHE A 33 3.13 0.83 -11.83
CA PHE A 33 4.38 0.89 -11.07
C PHE A 33 4.49 -0.27 -10.06
N ASP A 34 5.73 -0.56 -9.67
CA ASP A 34 6.10 -1.65 -8.76
C ASP A 34 5.46 -1.54 -7.37
N ALA A 35 5.29 -0.33 -6.82
CA ALA A 35 4.66 -0.11 -5.52
C ALA A 35 3.27 -0.75 -5.42
N ALA A 36 2.46 -0.72 -6.49
CA ALA A 36 1.15 -1.35 -6.51
C ALA A 36 1.22 -2.88 -6.34
N THR A 37 2.33 -3.52 -6.72
CA THR A 37 2.57 -4.94 -6.49
C THR A 37 2.62 -5.25 -4.99
N PHE A 38 3.35 -4.43 -4.22
CA PHE A 38 3.39 -4.59 -2.78
C PHE A 38 2.04 -4.29 -2.12
N GLU A 39 1.38 -3.19 -2.49
CA GLU A 39 0.07 -2.82 -1.94
C GLU A 39 -0.98 -3.93 -2.13
N ILE A 40 -1.11 -4.44 -3.36
CA ILE A 40 -2.13 -5.43 -3.72
C ILE A 40 -1.80 -6.79 -3.10
N TRP A 41 -0.59 -7.32 -3.36
CA TRP A 41 -0.27 -8.69 -2.94
C TRP A 41 0.13 -8.77 -1.47
N GLY A 42 0.69 -7.70 -0.90
CA GLY A 42 0.93 -7.55 0.53
C GLY A 42 -0.35 -7.65 1.34
N ALA A 43 -1.44 -7.08 0.83
CA ALA A 43 -2.75 -7.24 1.45
C ALA A 43 -3.31 -8.66 1.25
N LEU A 44 -3.52 -9.04 -0.02
CA LEU A 44 -4.35 -10.20 -0.36
C LEU A 44 -3.70 -11.54 0.04
N LEU A 45 -2.37 -11.66 -0.06
CA LEU A 45 -1.70 -12.92 0.28
C LEU A 45 -1.50 -13.10 1.80
N ASN A 46 -1.59 -12.03 2.59
CA ASN A 46 -1.54 -12.08 4.05
C ASN A 46 -2.94 -12.09 4.70
N GLY A 47 -4.01 -12.24 3.93
CA GLY A 47 -5.39 -12.25 4.42
C GLY A 47 -5.93 -10.88 4.84
N ALA A 48 -5.16 -9.80 4.64
CA ALA A 48 -5.53 -8.45 5.00
C ALA A 48 -6.56 -7.86 4.02
N THR A 49 -7.15 -6.73 4.40
CA THR A 49 -8.06 -5.97 3.54
C THR A 49 -7.27 -5.04 2.64
N LEU A 50 -7.52 -5.08 1.32
CA LEU A 50 -7.04 -4.07 0.38
C LEU A 50 -8.05 -2.89 0.33
N PHE A 51 -7.65 -1.73 0.84
CA PHE A 51 -8.46 -0.52 0.79
C PHE A 51 -8.07 0.34 -0.41
N LEU A 52 -9.00 0.49 -1.37
CA LEU A 52 -8.80 1.35 -2.53
C LEU A 52 -8.96 2.81 -2.11
N MET A 53 -7.87 3.56 -2.18
CA MET A 53 -7.87 4.98 -1.90
C MET A 53 -8.50 5.76 -3.08
N PRO A 54 -9.09 6.95 -2.85
CA PRO A 54 -9.52 7.83 -3.93
C PRO A 54 -8.39 8.10 -4.95
N ASN A 55 -8.77 8.23 -6.23
CA ASN A 55 -7.80 8.42 -7.32
C ASN A 55 -7.03 9.75 -7.24
N GLU A 56 -7.59 10.76 -6.58
CA GLU A 56 -7.04 12.11 -6.53
C GLU A 56 -7.10 12.65 -5.10
N PHE A 57 -5.98 13.22 -4.65
CA PHE A 57 -5.88 14.00 -3.41
C PHE A 57 -5.46 15.40 -3.80
N THR A 58 -6.20 16.41 -3.36
CA THR A 58 -5.85 17.81 -3.62
C THR A 58 -4.98 18.40 -2.51
N SER A 59 -4.97 17.76 -1.34
CA SER A 59 -4.17 18.17 -0.19
C SER A 59 -3.71 16.97 0.65
N PHE A 60 -2.76 17.22 1.56
CA PHE A 60 -2.36 16.23 2.57
C PHE A 60 -3.48 15.97 3.59
N ASP A 61 -4.38 16.92 3.81
CA ASP A 61 -5.50 16.73 4.73
C ASP A 61 -6.57 15.82 4.14
N ASP A 62 -6.85 15.91 2.83
CA ASP A 62 -7.71 14.95 2.12
C ASP A 62 -7.18 13.53 2.26
N TRP A 63 -5.85 13.37 2.17
CA TRP A 63 -5.19 12.09 2.29
C TRP A 63 -5.29 11.52 3.71
N LYS A 64 -5.11 12.35 4.74
CA LYS A 64 -5.32 11.95 6.14
C LYS A 64 -6.77 11.54 6.39
N GLU A 65 -7.73 12.30 5.85
CA GLU A 65 -9.14 12.00 6.00
C GLU A 65 -9.49 10.65 5.35
N ALA A 66 -9.02 10.41 4.13
CA ALA A 66 -9.21 9.14 3.44
C ALA A 66 -8.61 7.95 4.21
N ILE A 67 -7.42 8.11 4.78
CA ILE A 67 -6.80 7.08 5.65
C ILE A 67 -7.62 6.84 6.92
N SER A 68 -8.12 7.90 7.55
CA SER A 68 -8.90 7.80 8.78
C SER A 68 -10.24 7.09 8.54
N ILE A 69 -10.96 7.48 7.49
CA ILE A 69 -12.22 6.84 7.06
C ILE A 69 -11.98 5.38 6.67
N GLY A 70 -10.92 5.15 5.89
CA GLY A 70 -10.49 3.83 5.47
C GLY A 70 -9.93 2.96 6.59
N LYS A 71 -9.68 3.52 7.78
CA LYS A 71 -8.98 2.88 8.90
C LYS A 71 -7.73 2.13 8.42
N VAL A 72 -6.93 2.79 7.58
CA VAL A 72 -5.74 2.20 6.97
C VAL A 72 -4.66 2.03 8.04
N ASP A 73 -4.10 0.82 8.13
CA ASP A 73 -3.02 0.48 9.05
C ASP A 73 -1.64 0.50 8.36
N VAL A 74 -1.61 0.20 7.06
CA VAL A 74 -0.38 0.05 6.28
C VAL A 74 -0.47 0.85 4.98
N ALA A 75 0.53 1.68 4.72
CA ALA A 75 0.66 2.43 3.47
C ALA A 75 2.14 2.44 3.00
N PHE A 76 2.36 2.24 1.70
CA PHE A 76 3.69 2.29 1.09
C PHE A 76 3.96 3.69 0.53
N LEU A 77 4.72 4.51 1.24
CA LEU A 77 5.06 5.87 0.80
C LEU A 77 6.40 5.89 0.05
N ARG A 78 6.38 6.42 -1.18
CA ARG A 78 7.64 6.74 -1.88
C ARG A 78 8.26 8.03 -1.32
N GLN A 79 9.59 8.06 -1.28
CA GLN A 79 10.36 9.16 -0.68
C GLN A 79 10.20 10.51 -1.40
N VAL A 80 9.54 10.58 -2.56
CA VAL A 80 9.23 11.84 -3.25
C VAL A 80 7.95 12.46 -2.68
N PHE A 81 7.99 12.79 -1.40
CA PHE A 81 7.22 13.89 -0.82
C PHE A 81 8.23 14.97 -0.37
N SER A 82 8.98 15.52 -1.33
CA SER A 82 9.72 16.75 -1.08
C SER A 82 8.73 17.92 -1.23
N MET A 83 8.06 18.28 -0.15
CA MET A 83 7.45 19.62 -0.05
C MET A 83 8.62 20.63 -0.05
N GLN A 84 8.86 21.26 -1.21
CA GLN A 84 9.57 22.54 -1.21
C GLN A 84 8.56 23.59 -0.74
N TRP A 85 8.88 24.23 0.38
CA TRP A 85 8.16 25.39 0.91
C TRP A 85 8.59 26.66 0.18
#